data_AF-A0A3B6LRI6-F1
#
_entry.id   AF-A0A3B6LRI6-F1
#
_cell.length_a   1.000
_cell.length_b   1.000
_cell.length_c   1.000
_cell.angle_alpha   90.00
_cell.angle_beta   90.00
_cell.angle_gamma   90.00
#
_symmetry.space_group_name_H-M   'P 1'
#
loop_
_entity.id
_entity.type
_entity.pdbx_description
1 polymer ?
#
loop_
_entity_poly.entity_id
_entity_poly.type
_entity_poly.pdbx_seq_one_letter_code
_entity_poly.pdbx_strand_id
1 'polypeptide(L)' 'MEGRSALCFLVVLTLLAASPALAAERCEEEHFFSLICMDWLCAQECASQNPDMRVNAAYCTAKGVKRYCHCTMCYK' A
#
# COMPACT_ATOMS: atom_id res chain seq x y z
N MET A 1 12.50 -1.93 47.56
CA MET A 1 12.92 -1.03 46.47
C MET A 1 12.28 -1.55 45.18
N GLU A 2 10.95 -1.52 45.06
CA GLU A 2 10.22 -2.31 44.02
C GLU A 2 9.09 -1.55 43.29
N GLY A 3 8.87 -0.27 43.60
CA GLY A 3 7.77 0.50 42.98
C GLY A 3 8.15 1.26 41.70
N ARG A 4 9.44 1.59 41.50
CA ARG A 4 9.88 2.43 40.37
C ARG A 4 10.05 1.65 39.07
N SER A 5 10.39 0.36 39.14
CA SER A 5 10.65 -0.44 37.94
C SER A 5 9.37 -0.74 37.16
N ALA A 6 8.27 -1.06 37.86
CA ALA A 6 6.99 -1.40 37.23
C ALA A 6 6.34 -0.21 36.48
N LEU A 7 6.52 1.01 36.99
CA LEU A 7 5.96 2.23 36.38
C LEU A 7 6.63 2.56 35.04
N CYS A 8 7.93 2.33 34.90
CA CYS A 8 8.63 2.55 33.63
C CYS A 8 8.14 1.59 32.54
N PHE A 9 7.88 0.32 32.87
CA PHE A 9 7.35 -0.65 31.90
C PHE A 9 5.95 -0.28 31.41
N LEU A 10 5.08 0.20 32.30
CA LEU A 10 3.72 0.61 31.93
C LEU A 10 3.70 1.82 30.99
N VAL A 11 4.61 2.78 31.17
CA VAL A 11 4.73 3.95 30.28
C VAL A 11 5.23 3.57 28.88
N VAL A 12 6.15 2.61 28.77
CA VAL A 12 6.62 2.11 27.47
C VAL A 12 5.52 1.35 26.72
N LEU A 13 4.72 0.55 27.44
CA LEU A 13 3.57 -0.17 26.88
C LEU A 13 2.47 0.78 26.38
N THR A 14 2.19 1.87 27.12
CA THR A 14 1.21 2.87 26.67
C THR A 14 1.72 3.72 25.51
N LEU A 15 3.02 4.02 25.44
CA LEU A 15 3.64 4.70 24.29
C LEU A 15 3.64 3.85 23.02
N LEU A 16 3.86 2.54 23.11
CA LEU A 16 3.76 1.63 21.94
C LEU A 16 2.31 1.47 21.47
N ALA A 17 1.35 1.36 22.39
CA ALA A 17 -0.08 1.26 22.07
C ALA A 17 -0.67 2.58 21.53
N ALA A 18 -0.03 3.70 21.84
CA ALA A 18 -0.36 5.02 21.30
C ALA A 18 0.39 5.31 19.99
N SER A 19 0.92 4.30 19.30
CA SER A 19 1.14 4.41 17.86
C SER A 19 -0.22 4.80 17.29
N PRO A 20 -0.42 6.04 16.81
CA PRO A 20 -1.59 6.27 16.01
C PRO A 20 -1.35 5.34 14.83
N ALA A 21 -2.12 4.27 14.75
CA ALA A 21 -2.56 3.80 13.45
C ALA A 21 -3.31 5.01 12.87
N LEU A 22 -2.53 6.00 12.38
CA LEU A 22 -2.88 6.83 11.24
C LEU A 22 -3.69 5.88 10.39
N ALA A 23 -4.98 6.17 10.24
CA ALA A 23 -5.87 5.38 9.42
C ALA A 23 -5.16 5.20 8.08
N ALA A 24 -4.43 4.08 7.96
CA ALA A 24 -3.47 3.91 6.91
C ALA A 24 -4.37 3.72 5.72
N GLU A 25 -4.26 4.63 4.77
CA GLU A 25 -5.01 4.53 3.54
C GLU A 25 -4.83 3.11 3.02
N ARG A 26 -5.95 2.37 2.97
CA ARG A 26 -5.89 0.96 2.68
C ARG A 26 -5.66 0.86 1.18
N CYS A 27 -4.52 0.31 0.80
CA CYS A 27 -4.15 0.12 -0.59
C CYS A 27 -3.86 -1.35 -0.86
N GLU A 28 -4.14 -1.75 -2.10
CA GLU A 28 -3.90 -3.06 -2.65
C GLU A 28 -2.94 -2.92 -3.83
N GLU A 29 -2.08 -3.92 -3.99
CA GLU A 29 -1.15 -4.00 -5.12
C GLU A 29 -1.69 -5.00 -6.13
N GLU A 30 -1.82 -4.57 -7.37
CA GLU A 30 -2.21 -5.41 -8.48
C GLU A 30 -1.09 -5.52 -9.50
N HIS A 31 -0.94 -6.72 -10.07
CA HIS A 31 0.03 -6.96 -11.11
C HIS A 31 -0.54 -7.85 -12.22
N PHE A 32 -0.34 -7.48 -13.48
CA PHE A 32 -0.80 -8.31 -14.60
C PHE A 32 0.06 -8.13 -15.84
N PHE A 33 0.00 -9.15 -16.70
CA PHE A 33 0.68 -9.12 -17.99
C PHE A 33 -0.06 -8.20 -18.96
N SER A 34 0.69 -7.34 -19.64
CA SER A 34 0.15 -6.53 -20.73
C SER A 34 1.07 -6.58 -21.94
N LEU A 35 0.52 -6.84 -23.12
CA LEU A 35 1.26 -6.83 -24.38
C LEU A 35 1.80 -5.42 -24.69
N ILE A 36 0.99 -4.41 -24.38
CA ILE A 36 1.28 -2.99 -24.55
C ILE A 36 1.23 -2.36 -23.16
N CYS A 37 2.39 -2.15 -22.54
CA CYS A 37 2.45 -1.52 -21.24
C CYS A 37 3.04 -0.12 -21.39
N MET A 38 2.17 0.89 -21.25
CA MET A 38 2.53 2.28 -20.99
C MET A 38 1.91 2.68 -19.66
N ASP A 39 2.59 3.51 -18.87
CA ASP A 39 2.15 3.83 -17.50
C ASP A 39 0.72 4.40 -17.45
N TRP A 40 0.34 5.25 -18.42
CA TRP A 40 -1.01 5.81 -18.52
C TRP A 40 -2.07 4.75 -18.85
N LEU A 41 -1.75 3.79 -19.72
CA LEU A 41 -2.66 2.71 -20.09
C LEU A 41 -2.80 1.71 -18.94
N CYS A 42 -1.71 1.45 -18.22
CA CYS A 42 -1.67 0.65 -17.00
C CYS A 42 -2.57 1.27 -15.92
N ALA A 43 -2.44 2.58 -15.67
CA ALA A 43 -3.32 3.31 -14.75
C ALA A 43 -4.80 3.21 -15.15
N GLN A 44 -5.09 3.40 -16.44
CA GLN A 44 -6.46 3.33 -16.96
C GLN A 44 -7.08 1.95 -16.76
N GLU A 45 -6.34 0.89 -17.09
CA GLU A 45 -6.80 -0.50 -16.96
C GLU A 45 -7.03 -0.88 -15.48
N CYS A 46 -6.16 -0.42 -14.57
CA CYS A 46 -6.35 -0.62 -13.14
C CYS A 46 -7.57 0.12 -12.61
N ALA A 47 -7.82 1.34 -13.07
CA ALA A 47 -9.02 2.09 -12.72
C ALA A 47 -10.31 1.43 -13.26
N SER A 48 -10.28 0.86 -14.48
CA SER A 48 -11.45 0.18 -15.05
C SER A 48 -11.79 -1.14 -14.36
N GLN A 49 -10.77 -1.88 -13.90
CA GLN A 49 -10.99 -3.13 -13.17
C GLN A 49 -11.45 -2.91 -11.72
N ASN A 50 -11.08 -1.77 -11.11
CA ASN A 50 -11.38 -1.46 -9.72
C ASN A 50 -12.14 -0.12 -9.60
N PRO A 51 -13.44 -0.08 -9.96
CA PRO A 51 -14.21 1.16 -9.99
C PRO A 51 -14.42 1.80 -8.62
N ASP A 52 -14.33 1.03 -7.54
CA ASP A 52 -14.49 1.50 -6.15
C ASP A 52 -13.19 2.02 -5.53
N MET A 53 -12.08 1.90 -6.25
CA MET A 53 -10.76 2.31 -5.78
C MET A 53 -10.25 3.51 -6.59
N ARG A 54 -9.19 4.14 -6.09
CA ARG A 54 -8.43 5.19 -6.79
C ARG A 54 -7.03 4.67 -7.10
N VAL A 55 -6.53 4.98 -8.29
CA VAL A 55 -5.14 4.68 -8.66
C VAL A 55 -4.23 5.63 -7.89
N ASN A 56 -3.36 5.10 -7.03
CA ASN A 56 -2.33 5.85 -6.33
C ASN A 56 -1.01 5.87 -7.10
N ALA A 57 -0.63 4.72 -7.68
CA ALA A 57 0.51 4.60 -8.57
C ALA A 57 0.24 3.52 -9.63
N ALA A 58 0.80 3.71 -10.82
CA ALA A 58 0.78 2.69 -11.87
C ALA A 58 2.06 2.82 -12.69
N TYR A 59 2.76 1.71 -12.92
CA TYR A 59 3.99 1.69 -13.68
C TYR A 59 4.19 0.38 -14.43
N CYS A 60 4.92 0.46 -15.52
CA CYS A 60 5.26 -0.69 -16.33
C CYS A 60 6.66 -1.21 -16.05
N THR A 61 6.79 -2.53 -16.02
CA THR A 61 8.09 -3.22 -16.00
C THR A 61 8.23 -4.12 -17.22
N ALA A 62 9.47 -4.38 -17.64
CA ALA A 62 9.77 -5.28 -18.74
C ALA A 62 10.70 -6.40 -18.28
N LYS A 63 10.37 -7.64 -18.68
CA LYS A 63 11.20 -8.83 -18.49
C LYS A 63 11.35 -9.55 -19.83
N GLY A 64 12.44 -9.25 -20.53
CA GLY A 64 12.64 -9.69 -21.93
C GLY A 64 11.59 -9.04 -22.84
N VAL A 65 10.86 -9.86 -23.60
CA VAL A 65 9.76 -9.39 -24.48
C VAL A 65 8.42 -9.21 -23.74
N LYS A 66 8.34 -9.65 -22.48
CA LYS A 66 7.10 -9.56 -21.68
C LYS A 66 7.07 -8.23 -20.93
N ARG A 67 5.91 -7.58 -20.89
CA ARG A 67 5.68 -6.38 -20.07
C ARG A 67 4.60 -6.67 -19.03
N TYR A 68 4.75 -6.03 -17.88
CA TYR A 68 3.85 -6.19 -16.75
C TYR A 68 3.45 -4.81 -16.24
N CYS A 69 2.16 -4.62 -16.03
CA CYS A 69 1.59 -3.48 -15.36
C CYS A 69 1.56 -3.77 -13.86
N HIS A 70 2.00 -2.80 -13.07
CA HIS A 70 1.95 -2.81 -11.61
C HIS A 70 1.15 -1.60 -11.16
N CYS A 71 0.18 -1.80 -10.29
CA CYS A 71 -0.68 -0.75 -9.77
C CYS A 71 -0.76 -0.81 -8.26
N THR A 72 -0.80 0.36 -7.64
CA THR A 72 -1.19 0.55 -6.25
C THR A 72 -2.54 1.24 -6.26
N MET A 73 -3.58 0.53 -5.82
CA MET A 73 -4.96 0.99 -5.78
C MET A 73 -5.35 1.24 -4.34
N CYS A 74 -5.96 2.37 -4.02
CA CYS A 74 -6.39 2.67 -2.65
C CYS A 74 -7.91 2.79 -2.58
N TYR A 75 -8.53 2.41 -1.48
CA TYR A 75 -9.97 2.62 -1.28
C TYR A 75 -10.28 4.12 -1.25
N LYS A 76 -11.42 4.51 -1.83
CA LYS A 76 -11.91 5.89 -1.84
C LYS A 76 -12.32 6.39 -0.46
#